data_AF-A0A7X7VWF8-F1
#
_entry.id   AF-A0A7X7VWF8-F1
#
_cell.length_a   1.000
_cell.length_b   1.000
_cell.length_c   1.000
_cell.angle_alpha   90.00
_cell.angle_beta   90.00
_cell.angle_gamma   90.00
#
_symmetry.space_group_name_H-M   'P 1'
#
loop_
_entity.id
_entity.type
_entity.pdbx_description
1 polymer ?
#
loop_
_entity_poly.entity_id
_entity_poly.type
_entity_poly.pdbx_seq_one_letter_code
_entity_poly.pdbx_strand_id
1 'polypeptide(L)'
;MGSSPNTKCCWKNDSLARKFVNSLNGLKTAFFMETAIARETACAVILTALAVYAGKGQFWLAFRVFLLSLVPMVIELINTSLELLIDSHVGTEFNEDVKRTKDMLSASVLLALLVSYGAAAALIIPNWR
;
A
#
# COMPACT_ATOMS: atom_id res chain seq x y z
N MET A 1 36.51 9.38 39.25
CA MET A 1 35.46 10.14 38.53
C MET A 1 35.68 9.91 37.04
N GLY A 2 34.81 9.30 36.25
CA GLY A 2 33.55 8.60 36.48
C GLY A 2 33.42 7.54 35.38
N SER A 3 32.92 6.36 35.77
CA SER A 3 32.61 5.25 34.87
C SER A 3 31.51 5.66 33.89
N SER A 4 31.79 5.57 32.59
CA SER A 4 30.82 5.81 31.52
C SER A 4 29.63 4.85 31.64
N PRO A 5 28.37 5.30 31.68
CA PRO A 5 27.24 4.41 31.83
C PRO A 5 27.03 3.65 30.53
N ASN A 6 26.97 2.32 30.64
CA ASN A 6 26.52 1.40 29.58
C ASN A 6 25.09 1.77 29.16
N THR A 7 24.93 2.66 28.19
CA THR A 7 23.65 2.89 27.51
C THR A 7 23.39 1.69 26.61
N LYS A 8 22.82 0.62 27.18
CA LYS A 8 22.08 -0.35 26.37
C LYS A 8 20.95 0.41 25.67
N CYS A 9 21.05 0.58 24.35
CA CYS A 9 19.93 1.07 23.55
C CYS A 9 18.68 0.23 23.88
N CYS A 10 17.64 0.88 24.43
CA CYS A 10 16.39 0.27 24.90
C CYS A 10 15.60 -0.48 23.80
N TRP A 11 15.99 -0.35 22.54
CA TRP A 11 15.32 -0.92 21.37
C TRP A 11 15.40 -2.44 21.24
N LYS A 12 16.22 -3.11 22.07
CA LYS A 12 16.52 -4.53 21.91
C LYS A 12 15.61 -5.43 22.76
N ASN A 13 14.29 -5.22 22.69
CA ASN A 13 13.29 -6.30 22.84
C ASN A 13 11.88 -5.82 22.43
N ASP A 14 11.66 -5.45 21.18
CA ASP A 14 10.29 -5.29 20.68
C ASP A 14 9.72 -6.66 20.32
N SER A 15 8.68 -7.07 21.07
CA SER A 15 7.94 -8.28 20.75
C SER A 15 7.37 -8.19 19.33
N LEU A 16 7.32 -9.33 18.61
CA LEU A 16 6.68 -9.42 17.30
C LEU A 16 5.25 -8.84 17.33
N ALA A 17 4.57 -8.99 18.46
CA ALA A 17 3.25 -8.40 18.70
C ALA A 17 3.26 -6.87 18.62
N ARG A 18 4.27 -6.19 19.17
CA ARG A 18 4.37 -4.72 19.09
C ARG A 18 4.65 -4.25 17.67
N LYS A 19 5.49 -4.98 16.92
CA LYS A 19 5.72 -4.71 15.49
C LYS A 19 4.43 -4.87 14.69
N PHE A 20 3.66 -5.92 14.96
CA PHE A 20 2.38 -6.18 14.31
C PHE A 20 1.33 -5.10 14.64
N VAL A 21 1.22 -4.70 15.92
CA VAL A 21 0.34 -3.60 16.35
C VAL A 21 0.74 -2.27 15.70
N ASN A 22 2.04 -2.00 15.57
CA ASN A 22 2.52 -0.80 14.88
C ASN A 22 2.18 -0.82 13.39
N SER A 23 2.31 -1.98 12.71
CA SER A 23 1.87 -2.13 11.32
C SER A 23 0.37 -1.92 11.15
N LEU A 24 -0.45 -2.47 12.06
CA LEU A 24 -1.91 -2.25 12.06
C LEU A 24 -2.29 -0.79 12.30
N ASN A 25 -1.59 -0.11 13.21
CA ASN A 25 -1.79 1.32 13.43
C ASN A 25 -1.37 2.14 12.21
N GLY A 26 -0.25 1.80 11.56
CA GLY A 26 0.17 2.43 10.31
C GLY A 26 -0.87 2.28 9.19
N LEU A 27 -1.42 1.07 9.03
CA LEU A 27 -2.49 0.81 8.07
C LEU A 27 -3.75 1.61 8.40
N LYS A 28 -4.13 1.67 9.69
CA LYS A 28 -5.29 2.45 10.15
C LYS A 28 -5.09 3.94 9.86
N THR A 29 -3.94 4.52 10.23
CA THR A 29 -3.66 5.93 9.98
C THR A 29 -3.69 6.26 8.50
N ALA A 30 -3.06 5.45 7.65
CA ALA A 30 -3.12 5.62 6.20
C ALA A 30 -4.57 5.60 5.70
N PHE A 31 -5.38 4.63 6.15
CA PHE A 31 -6.78 4.47 5.75
C PHE A 31 -7.69 5.66 6.13
N PHE A 32 -7.39 6.35 7.23
CA PHE A 32 -8.18 7.51 7.68
C PHE A 32 -7.66 8.85 7.13
N MET A 33 -6.39 8.94 6.77
CA MET A 33 -5.80 10.17 6.22
C MET A 33 -6.03 10.29 4.71
N GLU A 34 -6.04 9.17 3.98
CA GLU A 34 -6.08 9.18 2.51
C GLU A 34 -7.38 8.63 1.94
N THR A 35 -8.11 9.48 1.21
CA THR A 35 -9.30 9.07 0.43
C THR A 35 -8.95 8.09 -0.70
N ALA A 36 -7.69 8.08 -1.14
CA ALA A 36 -7.20 7.21 -2.19
C ALA A 36 -7.27 5.72 -1.81
N ILE A 37 -6.93 5.37 -0.56
CA ILE A 37 -6.97 3.98 -0.09
C ILE A 37 -8.41 3.45 -0.05
N ALA A 38 -9.38 4.27 0.32
CA ALA A 38 -10.80 3.89 0.27
C ALA A 38 -11.25 3.60 -1.16
N ARG A 39 -10.81 4.40 -2.14
CA ARG A 39 -11.11 4.19 -3.55
C ARG A 39 -10.52 2.88 -4.07
N GLU A 40 -9.26 2.60 -3.75
CA GLU A 40 -8.62 1.36 -4.16
C GLU A 40 -9.24 0.14 -3.48
N THR A 41 -9.63 0.25 -2.21
CA THR A 41 -10.37 -0.79 -1.50
C THR A 41 -11.70 -1.10 -2.16
N ALA A 42 -12.46 -0.07 -2.55
CA ALA A 42 -13.72 -0.26 -3.26
C ALA A 42 -13.49 -0.98 -4.61
N CYS A 43 -12.47 -0.57 -5.38
CA CYS A 43 -12.13 -1.24 -6.64
C CYS A 43 -11.69 -2.70 -6.43
N ALA A 44 -10.88 -2.98 -5.42
CA ALA A 44 -10.45 -4.34 -5.07
C ALA A 44 -11.64 -5.25 -4.73
N VAL A 45 -12.58 -4.74 -3.94
CA VAL A 45 -13.80 -5.46 -3.57
C VAL A 45 -14.67 -5.74 -4.80
N ILE A 46 -14.88 -4.75 -5.67
CA ILE A 46 -15.68 -4.90 -6.89
C ILE A 46 -15.05 -5.93 -7.84
N LEU A 47 -13.73 -5.83 -8.10
CA LEU A 47 -13.03 -6.78 -8.97
C LEU A 47 -13.05 -8.20 -8.43
N THR A 48 -12.87 -8.35 -7.11
CA THR A 48 -12.92 -9.67 -6.46
C THR A 48 -14.33 -10.25 -6.56
N ALA A 49 -15.38 -9.46 -6.34
CA ALA A 49 -16.77 -9.90 -6.50
C ALA A 49 -17.07 -10.33 -7.95
N LEU A 50 -16.60 -9.56 -8.93
CA LEU A 50 -16.70 -9.91 -10.36
C LEU A 50 -15.97 -11.22 -10.67
N ALA A 51 -14.80 -11.45 -10.08
CA ALA A 51 -14.05 -12.69 -10.26
C ALA A 51 -14.75 -13.90 -9.63
N VAL A 52 -15.39 -13.74 -8.47
CA VAL A 52 -16.23 -14.80 -7.86
C VAL A 52 -17.39 -15.16 -8.79
N TYR A 53 -18.06 -14.15 -9.34
CA TYR A 53 -19.18 -14.33 -10.27
C TYR A 53 -18.74 -15.02 -11.58
N ALA A 54 -17.67 -14.52 -12.20
CA ALA A 54 -17.13 -15.07 -13.44
C ALA A 54 -16.57 -16.49 -13.27
N GLY A 55 -15.96 -16.77 -12.12
CA GLY A 55 -15.32 -18.07 -11.85
C GLY A 55 -16.31 -19.23 -11.66
N LYS A 56 -17.63 -19.00 -11.67
CA LYS A 56 -18.66 -20.04 -11.47
C LYS A 56 -18.36 -20.97 -10.26
N GLY A 57 -17.82 -20.40 -9.18
CA GLY A 57 -17.40 -21.13 -7.97
C GLY A 57 -15.92 -21.53 -7.88
N GLN A 58 -15.08 -21.17 -8.87
CA GLN A 58 -13.63 -21.37 -8.79
C GLN A 58 -12.97 -20.41 -7.80
N PHE A 59 -12.74 -20.89 -6.58
CA PHE A 59 -12.04 -20.15 -5.53
C PHE A 59 -10.71 -19.56 -5.98
N TRP A 60 -9.93 -20.30 -6.78
CA TRP A 60 -8.61 -19.88 -7.23
C TRP A 60 -8.61 -18.66 -8.14
N LEU A 61 -9.67 -18.43 -8.92
CA LEU A 61 -9.78 -17.23 -9.77
C LEU A 61 -9.97 -16.00 -8.89
N ALA A 62 -10.94 -16.06 -7.97
CA ALA A 62 -11.21 -14.98 -7.02
C ALA A 62 -10.00 -14.68 -6.14
N PHE A 63 -9.30 -15.71 -5.66
CA PHE A 63 -8.10 -15.56 -4.83
C PHE A 63 -6.96 -14.85 -5.58
N ARG A 64 -6.72 -15.19 -6.86
CA ARG A 64 -5.70 -14.51 -7.68
C ARG A 64 -6.04 -13.05 -7.92
N VAL A 65 -7.29 -12.75 -8.24
CA VAL A 65 -7.76 -11.37 -8.45
C VAL A 65 -7.67 -10.56 -7.15
N PHE A 66 -8.05 -11.16 -6.02
CA PHE A 66 -7.89 -10.54 -4.70
C PHE A 66 -6.43 -10.17 -4.43
N LEU A 67 -5.49 -11.11 -4.58
CA LEU A 67 -4.06 -10.84 -4.38
C LEU A 67 -3.54 -9.75 -5.32
N LEU A 68 -3.93 -9.75 -6.60
CA LEU A 68 -3.55 -8.70 -7.54
C LEU A 68 -4.07 -7.33 -7.11
N SER A 69 -5.30 -7.25 -6.58
CA SER A 69 -5.90 -5.99 -6.12
C SER A 69 -5.25 -5.39 -4.87
N LEU A 70 -4.42 -6.16 -4.13
CA LEU A 70 -3.63 -5.64 -3.02
C LEU A 70 -2.37 -4.88 -3.47
N VAL A 71 -1.89 -5.12 -4.70
CA VAL A 71 -0.68 -4.48 -5.23
C VAL A 71 -0.79 -2.94 -5.23
N PRO A 72 -1.84 -2.31 -5.81
CA PRO A 72 -1.95 -0.86 -5.81
C PRO A 72 -2.00 -0.29 -4.38
N MET A 73 -2.69 -0.95 -3.43
CA MET A 73 -2.72 -0.51 -2.03
C MET A 73 -1.35 -0.45 -1.40
N VAL A 74 -0.49 -1.44 -1.66
CA VAL A 74 0.88 -1.46 -1.13
C VAL A 74 1.67 -0.28 -1.67
N ILE A 75 1.54 0.00 -2.98
CA ILE A 75 2.25 1.12 -3.62
C ILE A 75 1.69 2.47 -3.15
N GLU A 76 0.38 2.58 -2.94
CA GLU A 76 -0.26 3.78 -2.39
C GLU A 76 0.21 4.06 -0.95
N LEU A 77 0.28 3.02 -0.10
CA LEU A 77 0.84 3.17 1.25
C LEU A 77 2.30 3.67 1.22
N ILE A 78 3.10 3.16 0.28
CA ILE A 78 4.48 3.63 0.08
C ILE A 78 4.47 5.09 -0.38
N ASN A 79 3.64 5.45 -1.36
CA ASN A 79 3.47 6.81 -1.85
C ASN A 79 3.16 7.78 -0.70
N THR A 80 2.08 7.53 0.05
CA THR A 80 1.67 8.36 1.20
C THR A 80 2.77 8.45 2.26
N SER A 81 3.45 7.34 2.57
CA SER A 81 4.52 7.35 3.58
C SER A 81 5.71 8.22 3.16
N LEU A 82 6.04 8.24 1.87
CA LEU A 82 7.12 9.05 1.32
C LEU A 82 6.72 10.50 1.15
N GLU A 83 5.47 10.79 0.78
CA GLU A 83 4.94 12.16 0.77
C GLU A 83 4.98 12.79 2.17
N LEU A 84 4.53 12.06 3.21
CA LEU A 84 4.63 12.51 4.60
C LEU A 84 6.08 12.72 5.05
N LEU A 85 7.00 11.84 4.62
CA LEU A 85 8.42 11.99 4.91
C LEU A 85 9.01 13.24 4.26
N ILE A 86 8.70 13.47 2.98
CA ILE A 86 9.14 14.64 2.22
C ILE A 86 8.60 15.92 2.84
N ASP A 87 7.29 15.97 3.13
CA ASP A 87 6.61 17.16 3.65
C ASP A 87 7.09 17.52 5.06
N SER A 88 7.48 16.53 5.86
CA SER A 88 8.01 16.76 7.21
C SER A 88 9.48 17.20 7.24
N HIS A 89 10.27 16.94 6.19
CA HIS A 89 11.73 17.16 6.21
C HIS A 89 12.21 18.26 5.26
N VAL A 90 11.55 18.49 4.13
CA VAL A 90 12.07 19.39 3.09
C VAL A 90 11.54 20.83 3.20
N GLY A 91 10.55 21.07 4.07
CA GLY A 91 9.96 22.40 4.27
C GLY A 91 9.13 22.88 3.08
N THR A 92 8.50 24.05 3.20
CA THR A 92 7.57 24.61 2.19
C THR A 92 8.25 25.33 1.03
N GLU A 93 9.59 25.36 1.00
CA GLU A 93 10.37 25.96 -0.09
C GLU A 93 10.25 25.06 -1.33
N PHE A 94 9.80 25.64 -2.45
CA PHE A 94 9.60 24.89 -3.68
C PHE A 94 10.94 24.40 -4.24
N ASN A 95 11.14 23.08 -4.27
CA ASN A 95 12.29 22.44 -4.90
C ASN A 95 11.83 21.58 -6.08
N GLU A 96 12.42 21.79 -7.26
CA GLU A 96 12.09 21.07 -8.48
C GLU A 96 12.35 19.55 -8.34
N ASP A 97 13.36 19.15 -7.55
CA ASP A 97 13.66 17.74 -7.30
C ASP A 97 12.60 17.07 -6.42
N VAL A 98 11.99 17.82 -5.49
CA VAL A 98 10.86 17.33 -4.68
C VAL A 98 9.65 17.07 -5.58
N LYS A 99 9.37 17.99 -6.50
CA LYS A 99 8.28 17.81 -7.47
C LYS A 99 8.50 16.56 -8.31
N ARG A 100 9.70 16.38 -8.89
CA ARG A 100 10.03 15.18 -9.68
C ARG A 100 9.88 13.90 -8.87
N THR A 101 10.28 13.93 -7.59
CA THR A 101 10.12 12.78 -6.68
C THR A 101 8.64 12.43 -6.49
N LYS A 102 7.79 13.41 -6.18
CA LYS A 102 6.34 13.19 -6.04
C LYS A 102 5.69 12.68 -7.33
N ASP A 103 6.08 13.22 -8.48
CA ASP A 103 5.60 12.77 -9.79
C ASP A 103 5.97 11.29 -10.05
N MET A 104 7.18 10.85 -9.67
CA MET A 104 7.60 9.45 -9.78
C MET A 104 6.84 8.52 -8.82
N LEU A 105 6.51 8.98 -7.61
CA LEU A 105 5.71 8.20 -6.67
C LEU A 105 4.29 7.99 -7.19
N SER A 106 3.65 9.05 -7.69
CA SER A 106 2.33 8.95 -8.34
C SER A 106 2.37 8.09 -9.60
N ALA A 107 3.42 8.18 -10.43
CA ALA A 107 3.60 7.30 -11.58
C ALA A 107 3.71 5.81 -11.17
N SER A 108 4.32 5.53 -10.02
CA SER A 108 4.42 4.16 -9.48
C SER A 108 3.04 3.59 -9.14
N VAL A 109 2.16 4.40 -8.53
CA VAL A 109 0.76 4.03 -8.24
C VAL A 109 0.01 3.74 -9.55
N LEU A 110 0.16 4.62 -10.54
CA LEU A 110 -0.48 4.44 -11.85
C LEU A 110 -0.07 3.12 -12.52
N LEU A 111 1.21 2.78 -12.49
CA LEU A 111 1.70 1.50 -13.03
C LEU A 111 1.17 0.31 -12.24
N ALA A 112 1.09 0.41 -10.92
CA ALA A 112 0.53 -0.63 -10.06
C ALA A 112 -0.95 -0.91 -10.39
N LEU A 113 -1.74 0.15 -10.59
CA LEU A 113 -3.14 0.05 -11.02
C LEU A 113 -3.25 -0.61 -12.40
N LEU A 114 -2.42 -0.20 -13.37
CA LEU A 114 -2.43 -0.75 -14.73
C LEU A 114 -2.12 -2.25 -14.73
N VAL A 115 -1.08 -2.66 -14.00
CA VAL A 115 -0.70 -4.08 -13.87
C VAL A 115 -1.79 -4.87 -13.17
N SER A 116 -2.30 -4.37 -12.03
CA SER A 116 -3.30 -5.07 -11.24
C SER A 116 -4.62 -5.25 -11.99
N TYR A 117 -5.19 -4.16 -12.51
CA TYR A 117 -6.49 -4.20 -13.19
C TYR A 117 -6.39 -4.81 -14.58
N GLY A 118 -5.28 -4.59 -15.30
CA GLY A 118 -5.01 -5.26 -16.57
C GLY A 118 -4.91 -6.77 -16.41
N ALA A 119 -4.14 -7.25 -15.42
CA ALA A 119 -4.03 -8.68 -15.13
C ALA A 119 -5.36 -9.27 -14.62
N ALA A 120 -6.08 -8.57 -13.74
CA ALA A 120 -7.38 -9.03 -13.27
C ALA A 120 -8.40 -9.14 -14.41
N ALA A 121 -8.48 -8.15 -15.30
CA ALA A 121 -9.34 -8.19 -16.48
C ALA A 121 -8.96 -9.36 -17.40
N ALA A 122 -7.66 -9.56 -17.66
CA ALA A 122 -7.18 -10.69 -18.47
C ALA A 122 -7.53 -12.06 -17.88
N LEU A 123 -7.63 -12.16 -16.55
CA LEU A 123 -8.09 -13.38 -15.87
C LEU A 123 -9.61 -13.54 -15.90
N ILE A 124 -10.38 -12.45 -15.73
CA ILE A 124 -11.84 -12.50 -15.63
C ILE A 124 -12.50 -12.71 -17.01
N ILE A 125 -12.05 -11.99 -18.04
CA ILE A 125 -12.68 -11.97 -19.37
C ILE A 125 -12.82 -13.38 -19.99
N PRO A 126 -11.80 -14.25 -19.99
CA PRO A 126 -11.91 -15.59 -20.56
C PRO A 126 -12.88 -16.50 -19.78
N ASN A 127 -13.02 -16.28 -18.48
CA ASN A 127 -13.89 -17.08 -17.61
C ASN A 127 -15.36 -16.61 -17.64
N TRP A 128 -15.65 -15.47 -18.30
CA TRP A 128 -17.00 -14.91 -18.39
C TRP A 128 -17.92 -15.66 -19.36
N ARG A 129 -17.38 -16.54 -20.21
CA ARG A 129 -18.15 -17.43 -21.09
C ARG A 129 -18.59 -18.69 -20.34
#